data_AF-A0A1A7KCS4-F1
#
_entry.id   AF-A0A1A7KCS4-F1
#
_cell.length_a   1.000
_cell.length_b   1.000
_cell.length_c   1.000
_cell.angle_alpha   90.00
_cell.angle_beta   90.00
_cell.angle_gamma   90.00
#
_symmetry.space_group_name_H-M   'P 1'
#
loop_
_entity.id
_entity.type
_entity.pdbx_description
1 polymer ?
#
loop_
_entity_poly.entity_id
_entity_poly.type
_entity_poly.pdbx_seq_one_letter_code
_entity_poly.pdbx_strand_id
1 'polypeptide(L)'
;MIVNIELENVEDFAFIKQLLEKIKGVKSVSIKEDEEFYEDGTPKWFIEKLADYADRLEEKDMISEEEFFNYIDEEICRLKSPK
;
A
#
# COMPACT_ATOMS: atom_id res chain seq x y z
N MET A 1 -15.67 5.26 25.25
CA MET A 1 -16.82 4.89 24.40
C MET A 1 -16.46 5.30 22.98
N ILE A 2 -16.57 4.38 22.02
CA ILE A 2 -16.20 4.62 20.62
C ILE A 2 -17.49 4.63 19.82
N VAL A 3 -17.66 5.64 18.96
CA VAL A 3 -18.80 5.77 18.04
C VAL A 3 -18.22 5.82 16.63
N ASN A 4 -18.61 4.87 15.79
CA ASN A 4 -18.25 4.85 14.37
C ASN A 4 -19.38 5.52 13.58
N ILE A 5 -19.02 6.43 12.68
CA ILE A 5 -19.95 7.12 11.78
C ILE A 5 -19.60 6.66 10.36
N GLU A 6 -20.52 5.97 9.71
CA GLU A 6 -20.40 5.58 8.31
C GLU A 6 -21.14 6.59 7.44
N LEU A 7 -20.49 7.03 6.35
CA LEU A 7 -21.08 7.95 5.38
C LEU A 7 -21.36 7.18 4.09
N GLU A 8 -22.62 7.17 3.65
CA GLU A 8 -23.01 6.56 2.39
C GLU A 8 -22.59 7.41 1.18
N ASN A 9 -22.49 8.73 1.35
CA ASN A 9 -22.06 9.67 0.32
C ASN A 9 -20.77 10.39 0.74
N VAL A 10 -19.74 10.29 -0.11
CA VAL A 10 -18.42 10.92 0.12
C VAL A 10 -18.50 12.44 0.02
N GLU A 11 -19.44 12.99 -0.74
CA GLU A 11 -19.60 14.45 -0.91
C GLU A 11 -19.97 15.15 0.41
N ASP A 12 -20.67 14.45 1.30
CA ASP A 12 -21.09 14.97 2.60
C ASP A 12 -19.95 15.00 3.63
N PHE A 13 -18.81 14.35 3.34
CA PHE A 13 -17.68 14.24 4.26
C PHE A 13 -17.14 15.61 4.68
N ALA A 14 -16.98 16.54 3.73
CA ALA A 14 -16.44 17.87 4.01
C ALA A 14 -17.34 18.66 4.98
N PHE A 15 -18.67 18.57 4.77
CA PHE A 15 -19.66 19.24 5.61
C PHE A 15 -19.72 18.62 7.02
N ILE A 16 -19.76 17.29 7.10
CA ILE A 16 -19.85 16.56 8.37
C ILE A 16 -18.58 16.74 9.20
N LYS A 17 -17.40 16.73 8.56
CA LYS A 17 -16.11 17.02 9.21
C LYS A 17 -16.13 18.40 9.88
N GLN A 18 -16.58 19.44 9.19
CA GLN A 18 -16.69 20.79 9.75
C GLN A 18 -17.67 20.88 10.93
N LEU A 19 -18.75 20.10 10.93
CA LEU A 19 -19.68 20.04 12.06
C LEU A 19 -19.03 19.38 13.29
N LEU A 20 -18.31 18.28 13.08
CA LEU A 20 -17.65 17.53 14.14
C LEU A 20 -16.50 18.33 14.77
N GLU A 21 -15.71 19.05 13.97
CA GLU A 21 -14.61 19.90 14.45
C GLU A 21 -15.07 21.06 15.36
N LYS A 22 -16.33 21.49 15.26
CA LYS A 22 -16.90 22.52 16.15
C LYS A 22 -17.20 22.01 17.56
N ILE A 23 -17.22 20.69 17.76
CA ILE A 23 -17.53 20.09 19.06
C ILE A 23 -16.26 20.02 19.90
N LYS A 24 -16.26 20.71 21.04
CA LYS A 24 -15.11 20.73 21.96
C LYS A 24 -14.78 19.32 22.45
N GLY A 25 -13.56 18.85 22.15
CA GLY A 25 -13.07 17.54 22.57
C GLY A 25 -13.19 16.45 21.49
N VAL A 26 -13.80 16.74 20.35
CA VAL A 26 -13.75 15.85 19.18
C VAL A 26 -12.42 16.05 18.47
N LYS A 27 -11.68 14.94 18.29
CA LYS A 27 -10.51 14.88 17.42
C LYS A 27 -10.92 14.10 16.17
N SER A 28 -10.94 14.75 15.02
CA SER A 28 -11.10 14.08 13.74
C SER A 28 -9.82 13.30 13.45
N VAL A 29 -9.86 11.98 13.64
CA VAL A 29 -8.81 11.09 13.15
C VAL A 29 -9.19 10.74 11.73
N SER A 30 -8.59 11.43 10.75
CA SER A 30 -8.76 11.09 9.33
C SER A 30 -8.24 9.66 9.12
N ILE A 31 -9.10 8.72 8.71
CA ILE A 31 -8.67 7.36 8.31
C ILE A 31 -8.31 7.38 6.82
N LYS A 32 -7.50 8.36 6.44
CA LYS A 32 -6.83 8.54 5.15
C LYS A 32 -6.00 9.80 5.33
N GLU A 33 -4.84 9.61 5.93
CA GLU A 33 -3.74 10.55 5.77
C GLU A 33 -3.49 10.70 4.28
N ASP A 34 -3.13 11.91 3.86
CA ASP A 34 -2.76 12.26 2.50
C ASP A 34 -1.81 11.20 1.92
N GLU A 35 -2.34 10.27 1.11
CA GLU A 35 -1.52 9.29 0.45
C GLU A 35 -0.65 10.05 -0.55
N GLU A 36 0.60 10.27 -0.17
CA GLU A 36 1.59 10.83 -1.05
C GLU A 36 2.03 9.74 -2.04
N PHE A 37 2.13 10.09 -3.31
CA PHE A 37 2.56 9.20 -4.39
C PHE A 37 3.88 9.69 -4.99
N TYR A 38 4.67 8.77 -5.52
CA TYR A 38 5.78 9.07 -6.43
C TYR A 38 5.24 9.40 -7.85
N GLU A 39 6.10 9.95 -8.72
CA GLU A 39 5.71 10.36 -10.09
C GLU A 39 5.19 9.21 -10.96
N ASP A 40 5.57 7.96 -10.64
CA ASP A 40 5.12 6.74 -11.30
C ASP A 40 3.76 6.23 -10.77
N GLY A 41 3.17 6.91 -9.78
CA GLY A 41 1.92 6.52 -9.15
C GLY A 41 2.08 5.50 -8.02
N THR A 42 3.30 5.20 -7.58
CA THR A 42 3.55 4.32 -6.44
C THR A 42 3.23 5.06 -5.12
N PRO A 43 2.41 4.52 -4.21
CA PRO A 43 2.17 5.13 -2.89
C PRO A 43 3.47 5.19 -2.07
N LYS A 44 3.76 6.29 -1.37
CA LYS A 44 5.00 6.41 -0.58
C LYS A 44 5.08 5.39 0.55
N TRP A 45 3.96 5.08 1.20
CA TRP A 45 3.89 4.05 2.25
C TRP A 45 4.29 2.66 1.74
N PHE A 46 4.15 2.40 0.44
CA PHE A 46 4.45 1.10 -0.17
C PHE A 46 5.94 0.77 -0.06
N ILE A 47 6.82 1.76 -0.25
CA ILE A 47 8.26 1.57 -0.16
C ILE A 47 8.68 1.23 1.28
N GLU A 48 8.11 1.91 2.27
CA GLU A 48 8.35 1.60 3.69
C GLU A 48 7.91 0.16 4.02
N LYS A 49 6.76 -0.27 3.52
CA LYS A 49 6.27 -1.63 3.73
C LYS A 49 7.10 -2.69 3.00
N LEU A 50 7.63 -2.38 1.83
CA LEU A 50 8.56 -3.26 1.12
C LEU A 50 9.87 -3.41 1.89
N ALA A 51 10.41 -2.33 2.46
CA ALA A 51 11.61 -2.38 3.29
C ALA A 51 11.36 -3.22 4.55
N ASP A 52 10.27 -2.97 5.28
CA ASP A 52 9.85 -3.78 6.44
C ASP A 52 9.71 -5.27 6.10
N TYR A 53 9.24 -5.58 4.88
CA TYR A 53 9.13 -6.96 4.41
C TYR A 53 10.50 -7.57 4.12
N ALA A 54 11.36 -6.85 3.39
CA ALA A 54 12.70 -7.32 3.05
C ALA A 54 13.55 -7.63 4.29
N ASP A 55 13.47 -6.79 5.34
CA ASP A 55 14.19 -6.99 6.61
C ASP A 55 13.74 -8.24 7.39
N ARG A 56 12.56 -8.78 7.08
CA ARG A 56 12.01 -9.99 7.73
C ARG A 56 12.31 -11.27 6.96
N LEU A 57 12.90 -11.17 5.76
CA LEU A 57 13.20 -12.34 4.96
C LEU A 57 14.33 -13.14 5.61
N GLU A 58 14.12 -14.44 5.73
CA GLU A 58 15.17 -15.38 6.11
C GLU A 58 15.84 -15.97 4.86
N GLU A 59 17.01 -16.58 5.03
CA GLU A 59 17.75 -17.20 3.91
C GLU A 59 16.92 -18.24 3.16
N LYS A 60 16.01 -18.94 3.85
CA LYS A 60 15.06 -19.90 3.25
C LYS A 60 14.02 -19.26 2.34
N ASP A 61 13.75 -17.96 2.50
CA ASP A 61 12.77 -17.20 1.73
C ASP A 61 13.42 -16.53 0.51
N MET A 62 14.76 -16.56 0.43
CA MET A 62 15.52 -16.04 -0.70
C MET A 62 15.79 -17.15 -1.71
N ILE A 63 15.78 -16.79 -2.99
CA ILE A 63 16.30 -17.65 -4.05
C ILE A 63 17.81 -17.43 -4.18
N SER A 64 18.53 -18.48 -4.52
CA SER A 64 19.93 -18.38 -4.90
C SER A 64 20.10 -17.67 -6.24
N GLU A 65 21.31 -17.15 -6.49
CA GLU A 65 21.68 -16.57 -7.78
C GLU A 65 21.50 -17.57 -8.93
N GLU A 66 21.85 -18.85 -8.70
CA GLU A 66 21.68 -19.92 -9.67
C GLU A 66 20.20 -20.16 -10.00
N GLU A 67 19.32 -20.23 -8.99
CA GLU A 67 17.87 -20.36 -9.20
C GLU A 67 17.29 -19.16 -9.95
N PHE A 68 17.77 -17.95 -9.66
CA PHE A 68 17.37 -16.76 -10.39
C PHE A 68 17.73 -16.85 -11.88
N PHE A 69 18.97 -17.21 -12.21
CA PHE A 69 19.39 -17.34 -13.61
C PHE A 69 18.69 -18.48 -14.34
N ASN A 70 18.49 -19.62 -13.68
CA ASN A 70 17.73 -20.73 -14.24
C ASN A 70 16.29 -20.30 -14.60
N TYR A 71 15.61 -19.57 -13.70
CA TYR A 71 14.28 -19.04 -13.97
C TYR A 71 14.27 -18.06 -15.15
N ILE A 72 15.26 -17.17 -15.25
CA ILE A 72 15.39 -16.24 -16.37
C ILE A 72 15.59 -17.00 -17.69
N ASP A 73 16.45 -18.01 -17.70
CA ASP A 73 16.71 -18.80 -18.89
C ASP A 73 15.47 -19.58 -19.34
N GLU A 74 14.70 -20.13 -18.40
CA GLU A 74 13.41 -20.79 -18.68
C GLU A 74 12.39 -19.82 -19.31
N GLU A 75 12.23 -18.63 -18.73
CA GLU A 75 11.27 -17.63 -19.25
C GLU A 75 11.72 -17.06 -20.61
N ILE A 76 13.02 -16.86 -20.82
CA ILE A 76 13.55 -16.49 -22.14
C ILE A 76 13.25 -17.59 -23.16
N CYS A 77 13.49 -18.85 -22.82
CA CYS A 77 13.19 -19.98 -23.69
C CYS A 77 11.70 -20.05 -24.02
N ARG A 78 10.83 -19.85 -23.04
CA ARG A 78 9.38 -19.84 -23.22
C ARG A 78 8.91 -18.70 -24.12
N LEU A 79 9.43 -17.48 -23.93
CA LEU A 79 9.07 -16.31 -24.74
C LEU A 79 9.59 -16.41 -26.17
N LYS A 80 10.74 -17.05 -26.38
CA LYS A 80 11.36 -17.25 -27.70
C LYS A 80 10.94 -18.56 -28.37
N SER A 81 10.24 -19.45 -27.67
CA SER A 81 9.72 -20.68 -28.27
C SER A 81 8.63 -20.32 -29.29
N PRO A 82 8.76 -20.74 -30.56
CA PRO A 82 7.67 -20.62 -31.51
C PRO A 82 6.47 -21.42 -30.96
N LYS A 83 5.29 -20.80 -30.96
CA LYS A 83 4.03 -21.51 -30.68
C LYS A 83 3.73 -22.56 -31.75
#